data_AF-A0A7L0QBZ2-F1
#
_entry.id   AF-A0A7L0QBZ2-F1
#
_cell.length_a   1.000
_cell.length_b   1.000
_cell.length_c   1.000
_cell.angle_alpha   90.00
_cell.angle_beta   90.00
_cell.angle_gamma   90.00
#
_symmetry.space_group_name_H-M   'P 1'
#
loop_
_entity.id
_entity.type
_entity.pdbx_description
1 polymer ?
#
loop_
_entity_poly.entity_id
_entity_poly.type
_entity_poly.pdbx_seq_one_letter_code
_entity_poly.pdbx_strand_id
1 'polypeptide(L)'
;MTLTHSCNTPWADNWLVDTNDEEPVHHGLSPFGKMVVEEMNRLGMIVDLAHVSVDTMKVVLNISKAPVIFSHSSAYSICQHRRNVPDDVLQLVNTTGSLVMVNFYNAYVTCSDKATLSDVA
;
A
#
# COMPACT_ATOMS: atom_id res chain seq x y z
N MET A 1 8.77 -0.92 -7.90
CA MET A 1 9.54 -0.67 -6.66
C MET A 1 8.54 -0.42 -5.55
N THR A 2 8.66 -1.16 -4.45
CA THR A 2 7.88 -0.91 -3.23
C THR A 2 8.40 0.37 -2.58
N LEU A 3 7.53 1.38 -2.36
CA LEU A 3 7.98 2.72 -1.93
C LEU A 3 8.60 2.73 -0.54
N THR A 4 8.12 1.86 0.35
CA THR A 4 8.65 1.63 1.69
C THR A 4 8.69 0.13 1.97
N HIS A 5 9.41 -0.27 3.02
CA HIS A 5 9.15 -1.54 3.71
C HIS A 5 8.48 -1.21 5.06
N SER A 6 8.71 -1.97 6.12
CA SER A 6 8.26 -1.62 7.48
C SER A 6 9.16 -0.56 8.14
N CYS A 7 9.39 0.55 7.45
CA CYS A 7 10.07 1.74 7.95
C CYS A 7 9.84 2.93 7.01
N ASN A 8 9.76 4.13 7.56
CA ASN A 8 9.70 5.36 6.77
C ASN A 8 10.97 5.56 5.94
N THR A 9 10.83 6.17 4.77
CA THR A 9 11.96 6.77 4.06
C THR A 9 11.97 8.27 4.30
N PRO A 10 13.05 9.00 3.95
CA PRO A 10 13.04 10.46 3.97
C PRO A 10 12.00 11.13 3.05
N TRP A 11 11.18 10.37 2.33
CA TRP A 11 10.23 10.88 1.34
C TRP A 11 8.88 10.16 1.23
N ALA A 12 8.66 9.07 1.97
CA ALA A 12 7.41 8.33 2.01
C ALA A 12 7.17 7.67 3.37
N ASP A 13 5.90 7.64 3.80
CA ASP A 13 5.46 7.05 5.07
C ASP A 13 5.01 5.58 4.91
N ASN A 14 5.37 4.73 5.88
CA ASN A 14 5.05 3.30 5.89
C ASN A 14 3.84 2.94 6.76
N TRP A 15 3.37 1.70 6.62
CA TRP A 15 2.16 1.18 7.26
C TRP A 15 2.18 1.19 8.80
N LEU A 16 3.35 1.20 9.44
CA LEU A 16 3.48 1.32 10.89
C LEU A 16 2.99 2.68 11.42
N VAL A 17 2.89 3.69 10.54
CA VAL A 17 2.24 4.96 10.88
C VAL A 17 0.77 4.75 11.22
N ASP A 18 0.08 3.84 10.53
CA ASP A 18 -1.34 3.58 10.76
C ASP A 18 -1.60 2.69 11.99
N THR A 19 -0.55 2.13 12.60
CA THR A 19 -0.60 1.44 13.91
C THR A 19 -0.18 2.34 15.07
N ASN A 20 0.34 3.55 14.79
CA ASN A 20 1.01 4.44 15.74
C ASN A 20 2.34 3.88 16.30
N ASP A 21 2.97 2.95 15.60
CA ASP A 21 4.31 2.47 15.95
C ASP A 21 5.43 3.36 15.38
N GLU A 22 5.12 4.14 14.33
CA GLU A 22 5.97 5.20 13.79
C GLU A 22 5.17 6.49 13.60
N GLU A 23 5.84 7.64 13.65
CA GLU A 23 5.20 8.94 13.42
C GLU A 23 5.02 9.23 11.92
N PRO A 24 3.92 9.89 11.50
CA PRO A 24 3.77 10.39 10.14
C PRO A 24 4.76 11.53 9.88
N VAL A 25 5.71 11.35 8.95
CA VAL A 25 6.72 12.38 8.63
C VAL A 25 6.26 13.26 7.48
N HIS A 26 5.59 12.68 6.49
CA HIS A 26 5.22 13.39 5.25
C HIS A 26 3.71 13.50 5.03
N HIS A 27 2.92 12.80 5.84
CA HIS A 27 1.48 12.59 5.61
C HIS A 27 1.22 12.03 4.20
N GLY A 28 2.00 11.01 3.84
CA GLY A 28 2.00 10.38 2.53
C GLY A 28 3.36 10.49 1.84
N LEU A 29 3.49 11.46 0.92
CA LEU A 29 4.74 11.71 0.18
C LEU A 29 5.24 13.13 0.39
N SER A 30 6.55 13.27 0.55
CA SER A 30 7.22 14.57 0.48
C SER A 30 7.20 15.13 -0.96
N PRO A 31 7.54 16.41 -1.19
CA PRO A 31 7.73 16.94 -2.53
C PRO A 31 8.72 16.12 -3.37
N PHE A 32 9.80 15.62 -2.74
CA PHE A 32 10.74 14.72 -3.41
C PHE A 32 10.12 13.36 -3.71
N GLY A 33 9.31 12.81 -2.80
CA GLY A 33 8.60 11.54 -3.03
C GLY A 33 7.65 11.59 -4.23
N LYS A 34 6.99 12.74 -4.45
CA LYS A 34 6.18 12.96 -5.67
C LYS A 34 7.03 12.91 -6.94
N MET A 35 8.23 13.52 -6.93
CA MET A 35 9.18 13.43 -8.05
C MET A 35 9.65 11.99 -8.29
N VAL A 36 9.84 11.19 -7.23
CA VAL A 36 10.18 9.76 -7.36
C VAL A 36 9.08 9.02 -8.13
N VAL A 37 7.80 9.23 -7.77
CA VAL A 37 6.67 8.61 -8.48
C VAL A 37 6.60 9.05 -9.94
N GLU A 38 6.80 10.34 -10.21
CA GLU A 38 6.84 10.86 -11.58
C GLU A 38 7.96 10.24 -12.42
N GLU A 39 9.14 10.07 -11.83
CA GLU A 39 10.28 9.45 -12.50
C GLU A 39 10.04 7.97 -12.75
N MET A 40 9.43 7.25 -11.80
CA MET A 40 9.00 5.87 -12.02
C MET A 40 8.01 5.77 -13.18
N ASN A 41 7.04 6.68 -13.26
CA ASN A 41 6.13 6.74 -14.41
C ASN A 41 6.87 7.02 -15.72
N ARG A 42 7.85 7.94 -15.74
CA ARG A 42 8.67 8.25 -16.92
C ARG A 42 9.48 7.04 -17.39
N LEU A 43 10.02 6.26 -16.47
CA LEU A 43 10.82 5.07 -16.74
C LEU A 43 9.99 3.85 -17.15
N GLY A 44 8.67 3.86 -16.93
CA GLY A 44 7.83 2.67 -17.07
C GLY A 44 8.05 1.65 -15.94
N MET A 45 8.50 2.12 -14.77
CA MET A 45 8.65 1.30 -13.58
C MET A 45 7.35 1.26 -12.79
N ILE A 46 6.85 0.05 -12.49
CA ILE A 46 5.64 -0.12 -11.70
C ILE A 46 5.86 0.37 -10.27
N VAL A 47 4.95 1.21 -9.79
CA VAL A 47 4.88 1.64 -8.38
C VAL A 47 4.17 0.57 -7.57
N ASP A 48 4.78 0.14 -6.47
CA ASP A 48 4.20 -0.84 -5.55
C ASP A 48 3.91 -0.19 -4.19
N LEU A 49 2.65 -0.32 -3.76
CA LEU A 49 2.07 0.26 -2.55
C LEU A 49 1.95 -0.74 -1.39
N ALA A 50 2.50 -1.94 -1.52
CA ALA A 50 2.71 -2.77 -0.34
C ALA A 50 3.58 -1.99 0.70
N HIS A 51 3.31 -2.21 1.99
CA HIS A 51 3.99 -1.59 3.15
C HIS A 51 3.83 -0.08 3.35
N VAL A 52 3.13 0.65 2.49
CA VAL A 52 2.96 2.10 2.67
C VAL A 52 1.79 2.42 3.61
N SER A 53 1.76 3.62 4.18
CA SER A 53 0.60 4.12 4.95
C SER A 53 -0.61 4.40 4.05
N VAL A 54 -1.81 4.44 4.61
CA VAL A 54 -3.05 4.78 3.88
C VAL A 54 -2.96 6.14 3.20
N ASP A 55 -2.35 7.14 3.86
CA ASP A 55 -2.13 8.46 3.26
C ASP A 55 -1.21 8.37 2.04
N THR A 56 -0.14 7.58 2.12
CA THR A 56 0.74 7.32 0.96
C THR A 56 -0.01 6.62 -0.17
N MET A 57 -0.87 5.64 0.14
CA MET A 57 -1.70 4.96 -0.87
C MET A 57 -2.55 5.97 -1.65
N LYS A 58 -3.27 6.84 -0.93
CA LYS A 58 -4.17 7.85 -1.51
C LYS A 58 -3.41 8.88 -2.33
N VAL A 59 -2.29 9.39 -1.82
CA VAL A 59 -1.46 10.36 -2.55
C VAL A 59 -0.96 9.74 -3.85
N VAL A 60 -0.41 8.52 -3.82
CA VAL A 60 0.14 7.88 -5.03
C VAL A 60 -0.96 7.57 -6.03
N LEU A 61 -2.08 7.00 -5.61
CA LEU A 61 -3.21 6.70 -6.50
C LEU A 61 -3.76 7.95 -7.19
N ASN A 62 -3.66 9.12 -6.55
CA ASN A 62 -4.13 10.38 -7.12
C ASN A 62 -3.11 11.06 -8.06
N ILE A 63 -1.80 10.84 -7.89
CA ILE A 63 -0.77 11.51 -8.70
C ILE A 63 -0.15 10.62 -9.78
N SER A 64 -0.21 9.30 -9.63
CA SER A 64 0.45 8.39 -10.58
C SER A 64 -0.25 8.45 -11.94
N LYS A 65 0.54 8.54 -13.01
CA LYS A 65 0.05 8.61 -14.39
C LYS A 65 -0.22 7.23 -15.01
N ALA A 66 0.12 6.17 -14.30
CA ALA A 66 -0.08 4.79 -14.73
C ALA A 66 -0.67 3.97 -13.57
N PRO A 67 -1.36 2.86 -13.87
CA PRO A 67 -1.80 1.92 -12.84
C PRO A 67 -0.66 1.48 -11.93
N VAL A 68 -0.96 1.35 -10.64
CA VAL A 68 -0.02 0.88 -9.63
C VAL A 68 -0.42 -0.51 -9.15
N ILE A 69 0.45 -1.13 -8.36
CA ILE A 69 0.15 -2.41 -7.74
C ILE A 69 0.24 -2.34 -6.22
N PHE A 70 -0.44 -3.26 -5.55
CA PHE A 70 -0.07 -3.75 -4.24
C PHE A 70 0.43 -5.16 -4.44
N SER A 71 1.75 -5.37 -4.43
CA SER A 71 2.35 -6.65 -4.83
C SER A 71 2.04 -7.81 -3.87
N HIS A 72 1.69 -7.50 -2.61
CA HIS A 72 1.34 -8.48 -1.59
C HIS A 72 0.56 -7.82 -0.43
N SER A 73 -0.71 -7.52 -0.64
CA SER A 73 -1.64 -7.01 0.39
C SER A 73 -3.03 -7.65 0.22
N SER A 74 -3.76 -7.82 1.33
CA SER A 74 -5.09 -8.44 1.34
C SER A 74 -6.18 -7.41 1.68
N ALA A 75 -7.42 -7.83 1.89
CA ALA A 75 -8.56 -6.95 2.15
C ALA A 75 -8.69 -6.58 3.65
N TYR A 76 -8.70 -5.29 3.96
CA TYR A 76 -8.77 -4.81 5.36
C TYR A 76 -10.11 -5.15 6.03
N SER A 77 -11.20 -5.13 5.27
CA SER A 77 -12.55 -5.47 5.74
C SER A 77 -12.68 -6.94 6.17
N ILE A 78 -11.84 -7.84 5.65
CA ILE A 78 -11.78 -9.26 6.05
C ILE A 78 -10.88 -9.45 7.26
N CYS A 79 -9.69 -8.82 7.25
CA CYS A 79 -8.76 -8.82 8.37
C CYS A 79 -8.18 -7.42 8.56
N GLN A 80 -8.48 -6.80 9.72
CA GLN A 80 -8.13 -5.41 10.06
C GLN A 80 -6.66 -5.23 10.42
N HIS A 81 -5.76 -5.79 9.61
CA HIS A 81 -4.33 -5.58 9.71
C HIS A 81 -3.93 -4.38 8.82
N ARG A 82 -3.10 -3.45 9.32
CA ARG A 82 -2.71 -2.23 8.57
C ARG A 82 -1.86 -2.46 7.31
N ARG A 83 -1.42 -3.70 7.08
CA ARG A 83 -0.84 -4.13 5.78
C ARG A 83 -1.89 -4.39 4.69
N ASN A 84 -3.16 -4.49 5.05
CA ASN A 84 -4.27 -4.73 4.14
C ASN A 84 -4.90 -3.42 3.67
N VAL A 85 -5.52 -3.48 2.49
CA VAL A 85 -6.05 -2.32 1.77
C VAL A 85 -7.48 -2.01 2.24
N PRO A 86 -7.74 -0.80 2.78
CA PRO A 86 -9.09 -0.36 3.14
C PRO A 86 -10.03 -0.19 1.95
N ASP A 87 -11.33 -0.32 2.17
CA ASP A 87 -12.34 -0.30 1.10
C ASP A 87 -12.37 1.02 0.31
N ASP A 88 -12.11 2.16 0.96
CA ASP A 88 -12.02 3.46 0.29
C ASP A 88 -10.80 3.54 -0.66
N VAL A 89 -9.68 2.90 -0.29
CA VAL A 89 -8.52 2.73 -1.18
C VAL A 89 -8.82 1.73 -2.29
N LEU A 90 -9.59 0.66 -2.02
CA LEU A 90 -10.03 -0.28 -3.06
C LEU A 90 -10.92 0.39 -4.12
N GLN A 91 -11.75 1.38 -3.74
CA GLN A 91 -12.47 2.20 -4.71
C GLN A 91 -11.51 2.99 -5.61
N LEU A 92 -10.46 3.59 -5.03
CA LEU A 92 -9.43 4.26 -5.82
C LEU A 92 -8.73 3.30 -6.78
N VAL A 93 -8.35 2.10 -6.30
CA VAL A 93 -7.75 1.04 -7.12
C VAL A 93 -8.61 0.73 -8.35
N ASN A 94 -9.92 0.56 -8.15
CA ASN A 94 -10.86 0.33 -9.24
C ASN A 94 -10.87 1.51 -10.24
N THR A 95 -10.98 2.75 -9.73
CA THR A 95 -11.04 3.94 -10.60
C THR A 95 -9.76 4.19 -11.40
N THR A 96 -8.59 3.80 -10.87
CA THR A 96 -7.29 4.00 -11.53
C THR A 96 -6.84 2.81 -12.37
N GLY A 97 -7.61 1.71 -12.39
CA GLY A 97 -7.23 0.46 -13.06
C GLY A 97 -6.02 -0.24 -12.44
N SER A 98 -5.78 -0.01 -11.14
CA SER A 98 -4.68 -0.59 -10.38
C SER A 98 -4.97 -2.04 -9.96
N LEU A 99 -3.96 -2.75 -9.45
CA LEU A 99 -4.06 -4.16 -9.09
C LEU A 99 -3.69 -4.43 -7.62
N VAL A 100 -4.48 -5.25 -6.94
CA VAL A 100 -4.11 -5.84 -5.64
C VAL A 100 -3.76 -7.31 -5.84
N MET A 101 -2.56 -7.70 -5.45
CA MET A 101 -2.08 -9.08 -5.47
C MET A 101 -2.17 -9.62 -4.03
N VAL A 102 -3.09 -10.55 -3.81
CA VAL A 102 -3.47 -11.03 -2.47
C VAL A 102 -2.29 -11.70 -1.77
N ASN A 103 -2.10 -11.36 -0.49
CA ASN A 103 -1.08 -11.95 0.38
C ASN A 103 -1.65 -13.18 1.10
N PHE A 104 -0.84 -14.24 1.28
CA PHE A 104 -1.26 -15.48 1.95
C PHE A 104 -0.77 -15.60 3.41
N TYR A 105 -0.13 -14.57 3.95
CA TYR A 105 0.34 -14.60 5.33
C TYR A 105 -0.85 -14.67 6.31
N ASN A 106 -0.87 -15.68 7.19
CA ASN A 106 -1.97 -15.98 8.10
C ASN A 106 -2.49 -14.74 8.85
N ALA A 107 -1.58 -13.97 9.45
CA ALA A 107 -1.93 -12.78 10.21
C ALA A 107 -2.61 -11.68 9.37
N TYR A 108 -2.52 -11.73 8.04
CA TYR A 108 -3.11 -10.76 7.12
C TYR A 108 -4.39 -11.28 6.43
N VAL A 109 -4.71 -12.58 6.57
CA VAL A 109 -5.92 -13.16 5.96
C VAL A 109 -6.96 -13.56 7.00
N THR A 110 -6.53 -14.04 8.18
CA THR A 110 -7.42 -14.41 9.29
C THR A 110 -7.19 -13.59 10.56
N CYS A 111 -6.22 -12.66 10.55
CA CYS A 111 -5.83 -11.90 11.74
C CYS A 111 -5.46 -12.81 12.92
N SER A 112 -4.89 -13.98 12.60
CA SER A 112 -4.57 -15.07 13.51
C SER A 112 -3.32 -15.82 13.02
N ASP A 113 -2.72 -16.64 13.88
CA ASP A 113 -1.57 -17.47 13.52
C ASP A 113 -1.94 -18.66 12.62
N LYS A 114 -3.24 -18.91 12.40
CA LYS A 114 -3.74 -20.04 11.59
C LYS A 114 -4.66 -19.55 10.46
N ALA A 115 -4.43 -20.06 9.26
CA ALA A 115 -5.28 -19.86 8.09
C ALA A 115 -5.30 -21.13 7.21
N THR A 116 -6.28 -21.20 6.33
CA THR A 116 -6.52 -22.29 5.37
C THR A 116 -6.77 -21.71 3.99
N LEU A 117 -6.84 -22.58 2.96
CA LEU A 117 -7.08 -22.13 1.59
C LEU A 117 -8.44 -21.41 1.43
N SER A 118 -9.47 -21.82 2.16
CA SER A 118 -10.79 -21.18 2.08
C SER A 118 -10.82 -19.74 2.60
N ASP A 119 -9.79 -19.33 3.34
CA ASP A 119 -9.66 -17.94 3.80
C ASP A 119 -9.13 -17.01 2.70
N VAL A 120 -8.65 -17.56 1.57
CA VAL A 120 -8.01 -16.81 0.48
C VAL A 120 -8.50 -17.17 -0.94
N ALA A 121 -9.33 -18.22 -1.09
CA ALA A 121 -9.79 -18.74 -2.39
C ALA A 121 -11.28 -19.13 -2.39
#